data_AF-A0AAW4NPQ5-F1
#
_entry.id   AF-A0AAW4NPQ5-F1
#
_cell.length_a   1.000
_cell.length_b   1.000
_cell.length_c   1.000
_cell.angle_alpha   90.00
_cell.angle_beta   90.00
_cell.angle_gamma   90.00
#
_symmetry.space_group_name_H-M   'P 1'
#
loop_
_entity.id
_entity.type
_entity.pdbx_description
1 polymer ?
#
loop_
_entity_poly.entity_id
_entity_poly.type
_entity_poly.pdbx_seq_one_letter_code
_entity_poly.pdbx_strand_id
1 'polypeptide(L)' 'TRDRKQLSEFQGKYLRPFRNSHRKAVYVSEETQRKLDFVVRKIGEQGASVSGYVEQVLREHLDQYKDDVERWRKL' A
#
# COMPACT_ATOMS: atom_id res chain seq x y z
N THR A 1 16.47 9.80 15.75
CA THR A 1 15.44 10.85 15.86
C THR A 1 14.07 10.21 15.69
N ARG A 2 13.01 10.88 16.18
CA ARG A 2 11.62 10.40 16.04
C ARG A 2 11.27 10.08 14.58
N ASP A 3 11.67 10.92 13.64
CA ASP A 3 11.38 10.76 12.22
C ASP A 3 12.00 9.50 11.62
N ARG A 4 13.23 9.14 12.02
CA ARG A 4 13.87 7.89 11.58
C ARG A 4 13.11 6.65 12.04
N LYS A 5 12.53 6.69 13.25
CA LYS A 5 11.72 5.59 13.78
C LYS A 5 10.40 5.48 13.00
N GLN A 6 9.70 6.60 12.81
CA GLN A 6 8.45 6.63 12.04
C GLN A 6 8.66 6.21 10.59
N LEU A 7 9.75 6.63 9.95
CA LEU A 7 10.13 6.21 8.61
C LEU A 7 10.35 4.69 8.56
N SER A 8 11.10 4.13 9.51
CA SER A 8 11.36 2.68 9.56
C SER A 8 10.08 1.87 9.77
N GLU A 9 9.17 2.33 10.64
CA GLU A 9 7.86 1.71 10.83
C GLU A 9 7.01 1.77 9.54
N PHE A 10 6.99 2.91 8.87
CA PHE A 10 6.29 3.09 7.59
C PHE A 10 6.86 2.16 6.51
N GLN A 11 8.18 2.15 6.32
CA GLN A 11 8.87 1.29 5.36
C GLN A 11 8.59 -0.19 5.65
N GLY A 12 8.70 -0.59 6.92
CA GLY A 12 8.46 -1.96 7.36
C GLY A 12 7.02 -2.42 7.14
N LYS A 13 6.05 -1.51 7.17
CA LYS A 13 4.64 -1.85 6.96
C LYS A 13 4.26 -1.85 5.47
N TYR A 14 4.66 -0.81 4.74
CA TYR A 14 4.10 -0.53 3.41
C TYR A 14 5.08 -0.75 2.26
N LEU A 15 6.39 -0.71 2.51
CA LEU A 15 7.42 -0.70 1.47
C LEU A 15 8.36 -1.90 1.52
N ARG A 16 7.97 -2.98 2.20
CA ARG A 16 8.70 -4.24 2.15
C ARG A 16 8.59 -4.88 0.77
N PRO A 17 9.64 -5.61 0.33
CA PRO A 17 9.55 -6.44 -0.88
C PRO A 17 8.35 -7.38 -0.80
N PHE A 18 7.44 -7.24 -1.76
CA PHE A 18 6.24 -8.05 -1.83
C PHE A 18 6.20 -8.78 -3.17
N ARG A 19 6.15 -10.11 -3.12
CA ARG A 19 6.00 -10.97 -4.29
C ARG A 19 4.64 -11.63 -4.25
N ASN A 20 3.76 -11.25 -5.18
CA ASN A 20 2.49 -11.91 -5.41
C ASN A 20 2.50 -12.56 -6.80
N SER A 21 2.46 -13.89 -6.82
CA SER A 21 2.42 -14.71 -8.03
C SER A 21 1.06 -14.65 -8.76
N HIS A 22 -0.01 -14.23 -8.08
CA HIS A 22 -1.39 -14.21 -8.59
C HIS A 22 -1.98 -12.79 -8.65
N ARG A 23 -1.15 -11.81 -9.02
CA ARG A 23 -1.56 -10.41 -9.12
C ARG A 23 -2.67 -10.19 -10.15
N LYS A 24 -3.60 -9.29 -9.82
CA LYS A 24 -4.60 -8.71 -10.75
C LYS A 24 -4.28 -7.23 -10.95
N ALA A 25 -4.53 -6.71 -12.15
CA ALA A 25 -4.30 -5.29 -12.44
C ALA A 25 -5.48 -4.45 -11.94
N VAL A 26 -5.19 -3.29 -11.35
CA VAL A 26 -6.15 -2.25 -10.98
C VAL A 26 -5.71 -0.96 -11.64
N TYR A 27 -6.64 -0.26 -12.30
CA TYR A 27 -6.36 1.03 -12.91
C TYR A 27 -6.48 2.15 -11.90
N VAL A 28 -5.58 3.13 -11.99
CA VAL A 28 -5.60 4.37 -11.21
C VAL A 28 -5.37 5.55 -12.15
N SER A 29 -5.72 6.76 -11.73
CA SER A 29 -5.39 7.96 -12.51
C SER A 29 -3.88 8.12 -12.65
N GLU A 30 -3.44 8.79 -13.71
CA GLU A 30 -2.02 9.10 -13.92
C GLU A 30 -1.43 9.87 -12.73
N GLU A 31 -2.18 10.83 -12.19
CA GLU A 31 -1.77 11.61 -11.01
C GLU A 31 -1.54 10.71 -9.79
N THR A 32 -2.45 9.75 -9.54
CA THR A 32 -2.31 8.79 -8.46
C THR A 32 -1.07 7.94 -8.66
N GLN A 33 -0.84 7.46 -9.89
CA GLN A 33 0.32 6.64 -10.20
C GLN A 33 1.64 7.40 -9.99
N ARG A 34 1.70 8.68 -10.36
CA ARG A 34 2.88 9.54 -10.10
C ARG A 34 3.14 9.71 -8.61
N LYS A 35 2.10 9.88 -7.79
CA LYS A 35 2.23 9.96 -6.32
C LYS A 35 2.74 8.65 -5.70
N LEU A 36 2.21 7.51 -6.15
CA LEU A 36 2.66 6.19 -5.69
C LEU A 36 4.13 5.92 -6.05
N ASP A 37 4.52 6.24 -7.28
CA ASP A 37 5.89 6.10 -7.75
C ASP A 37 6.85 7.01 -6.96
N PHE A 38 6.46 8.25 -6.67
CA PHE A 38 7.25 9.16 -5.84
C PHE A 38 7.55 8.56 -4.45
N VAL A 39 6.54 7.99 -3.77
CA VAL A 39 6.73 7.37 -2.46
C VAL A 39 7.74 6.22 -2.53
N VAL A 40 7.54 5.28 -3.46
CA VAL A 40 8.41 4.11 -3.59
C VAL A 40 9.84 4.52 -3.96
N ARG A 41 10.03 5.49 -4.85
CA ARG A 41 11.37 5.94 -5.27
C ARG A 41 12.11 6.74 -4.22
N LYS A 42 11.42 7.52 -3.40
CA LYS A 42 12.05 8.42 -2.42
C LYS A 42 12.34 7.73 -1.10
N ILE A 43 11.47 6.83 -0.67
CA ILE A 43 11.56 6.21 0.66
C ILE A 43 11.39 4.69 0.64
N GLY A 44 11.33 4.04 -0.52
CA GLY A 44 11.30 2.58 -0.61
C GLY A 44 12.65 1.94 -0.29
N GLU A 45 12.61 0.77 0.34
CA GLU A 45 13.77 -0.10 0.49
C GLU A 45 14.05 -0.88 -0.81
N GLN A 46 15.19 -1.56 -0.90
CA GLN A 46 15.53 -2.38 -2.05
C GLN A 46 14.44 -3.45 -2.30
N GLY A 47 13.84 -3.43 -3.50
CA GLY A 47 12.76 -4.35 -3.87
C GLY A 47 11.35 -3.88 -3.51
N ALA A 48 11.20 -2.68 -2.94
CA ALA A 48 9.92 -1.99 -2.87
C ALA A 48 9.37 -1.75 -4.29
N SER A 49 8.07 -1.88 -4.46
CA SER A 49 7.39 -1.68 -5.75
C SER A 49 6.08 -0.96 -5.55
N VAL A 50 5.60 -0.26 -6.59
CA VAL A 50 4.30 0.39 -6.57
C VAL A 50 3.18 -0.62 -6.32
N SER A 51 3.21 -1.77 -6.99
CA SER A 51 2.20 -2.81 -6.77
C SER A 51 2.23 -3.36 -5.34
N GLY A 52 3.43 -3.55 -4.76
CA GLY A 52 3.57 -4.00 -3.38
C GLY A 52 3.04 -2.97 -2.38
N TYR A 53 3.35 -1.69 -2.61
CA TYR A 53 2.86 -0.60 -1.77
C TYR A 53 1.33 -0.50 -1.80
N VAL A 54 0.76 -0.49 -3.01
CA VAL A 54 -0.69 -0.43 -3.20
C VAL A 54 -1.39 -1.64 -2.56
N GLU A 55 -0.86 -2.85 -2.73
CA GLU A 55 -1.42 -4.04 -2.08
C GLU A 55 -1.49 -3.88 -0.56
N GLN A 56 -0.43 -3.40 0.10
CA GLN A 56 -0.42 -3.27 1.56
C GLN A 56 -1.42 -2.22 2.05
N VAL A 57 -1.52 -1.08 1.33
CA VAL A 57 -2.51 -0.05 1.63
C VAL A 57 -3.93 -0.60 1.47
N LEU A 58 -4.21 -1.32 0.38
CA LEU A 58 -5.53 -1.87 0.13
C LEU A 58 -5.90 -2.97 1.13
N ARG A 59 -4.96 -3.83 1.53
CA ARG A 59 -5.21 -4.85 2.56
C ARG A 59 -5.61 -4.23 3.89
N GLU A 60 -4.83 -3.26 4.36
CA GLU A 60 -5.16 -2.57 5.61
C GLU A 60 -6.51 -1.84 5.52
N HIS A 61 -6.77 -1.17 4.40
CA HIS A 61 -8.05 -0.50 4.18
C HIS A 61 -9.22 -1.49 4.22
N LEU A 62 -9.10 -2.62 3.51
CA LEU A 62 -10.13 -3.66 3.51
C LEU A 62 -10.31 -4.28 4.90
N ASP A 63 -9.23 -4.54 5.63
CA ASP A 63 -9.30 -5.07 6.99
C ASP A 63 -9.97 -4.09 7.96
N GLN A 64 -9.70 -2.79 7.80
CA GLN A 64 -10.30 -1.74 8.62
C GLN A 64 -11.82 -1.63 8.41
N TYR A 65 -12.30 -1.80 7.18
CA TYR A 65 -13.71 -1.57 6.83
C TYR A 65 -14.52 -2.85 6.57
N LYS A 66 -13.95 -4.04 6.78
CA LYS A 66 -14.62 -5.32 6.48
C LYS A 66 -16.00 -5.46 7.12
N ASP A 67 -16.15 -5.02 8.38
CA ASP A 67 -17.40 -5.16 9.13
C ASP A 67 -18.45 -4.16 8.67
N ASP A 68 -18.01 -2.93 8.33
CA ASP A 68 -18.87 -1.90 7.76
C ASP A 68 -19.37 -2.30 6.37
N VAL A 69 -18.48 -2.84 5.52
CA VAL A 69 -18.84 -3.35 4.19
C VAL A 69 -19.87 -4.48 4.31
N GLU A 70 -19.68 -5.42 5.23
CA GLU A 70 -20.63 -6.52 5.46
C GLU A 70 -21.97 -6.01 6.01
N ARG A 71 -21.97 -4.96 6.82
CA ARG A 71 -23.19 -4.29 7.28
C ARG A 71 -23.93 -3.61 6.12
N TRP A 72 -23.24 -2.84 5.29
CA TRP A 72 -23.85 -2.11 4.17
C TRP A 72 -24.35 -3.02 3.07
N ARG A 73 -23.74 -4.19 2.86
CA ARG A 73 -24.19 -5.19 1.90
C ARG A 73 -25.62 -5.70 2.15
N LYS A 74 -26.08 -5.65 3.41
CA LYS A 74 -27.39 -6.16 3.83
C LYS A 74 -28.50 -5.11 3.77
N LEU A 75 -28.17 -3.88 3.40
CA LEU A 75 -29.12 -2.80 3.11
C LEU A 75 -29.67 -2.97 1.69
#